data_AF-A0A936Y369-F1
#
_entry.id   AF-A0A936Y369-F1
#
_cell.length_a   1.000
_cell.length_b   1.000
_cell.length_c   1.000
_cell.angle_alpha   90.00
_cell.angle_beta   90.00
_cell.angle_gamma   90.00
#
_symmetry.space_group_name_H-M   'P 1'
#
loop_
_entity.id
_entity.type
_entity.pdbx_description
1 polymer ?
#
loop_
_entity_poly.entity_id
_entity_poly.type
_entity_poly.pdbx_seq_one_letter_code
_entity_poly.pdbx_strand_id
1 'polypeptide(L)'
;MIKKILHVIVIIFLLPLPFIGSGDILKKFSPYFDENGLGLYIVLSIACGLVSAISAYYVTNKALAKPLLLAGALLFVIGISMTSVAGLGAQPDFSPNMLQHPEREHYRYALLFLNALLFAVAFFIIIRNSWSTAAPWHRWIVLLFIPAFAEWLWEFPHHFFLGDHLQQWINQGKNAADFMVNYTPESALRMGGIGRVLQYLVILWLAFMLFKSGVLKKWVLIVLTVFCAIGCFTGIAVAVLGYASFAKLQILMLFFIPAGPFVLSYWTGLALLSKKQKAP
;
A
#
# COMPACT_ATOMS: atom_id res chain seq x y z
N MET A 1 11.10 30.44 -16.03
CA MET A 1 10.11 29.67 -16.81
C MET A 1 10.46 28.17 -16.86
N ILE A 2 11.68 27.81 -17.28
CA ILE A 2 12.18 26.42 -17.42
C ILE A 2 11.98 25.56 -16.15
N LYS A 3 12.36 26.06 -14.95
CA LYS A 3 12.14 25.34 -13.68
C LYS A 3 10.67 25.01 -13.39
N LYS A 4 9.72 25.84 -13.84
CA LYS A 4 8.27 25.58 -13.68
C LYS A 4 7.81 24.50 -14.67
N ILE A 5 8.29 24.56 -15.91
CA ILE A 5 7.98 23.57 -16.94
C ILE A 5 8.51 22.19 -16.53
N LEU A 6 9.78 22.10 -16.12
CA LEU A 6 10.39 20.86 -15.64
C LEU A 6 9.61 20.28 -14.45
N HIS A 7 9.23 21.11 -13.50
CA HIS A 7 8.43 20.69 -12.35
C HIS A 7 7.07 20.09 -12.76
N VAL A 8 6.39 20.68 -13.75
CA VAL A 8 5.12 20.14 -14.27
C VAL A 8 5.35 18.81 -15.00
N ILE A 9 6.37 18.73 -15.86
CA ILE A 9 6.71 17.49 -16.58
C ILE A 9 7.01 16.36 -15.61
N VAL A 10 7.81 16.61 -14.58
CA VAL A 10 8.15 15.61 -13.56
C VAL A 10 6.90 15.17 -12.78
N ILE A 11 5.98 16.07 -12.43
CA ILE A 11 4.72 15.68 -11.78
C ILE A 11 3.87 14.80 -12.71
N ILE A 12 3.75 15.17 -13.98
CA ILE A 12 2.99 14.38 -14.97
C ILE A 12 3.58 12.99 -15.12
N PHE A 13 4.91 12.87 -15.11
CA PHE A 13 5.61 11.59 -15.13
C PHE A 13 5.39 10.76 -13.85
N LEU A 14 5.48 11.39 -12.68
CA LEU A 14 5.34 10.71 -11.39
C LEU A 14 3.89 10.26 -11.11
N LEU A 15 2.88 10.98 -11.60
CA LEU A 15 1.48 10.74 -11.24
C LEU A 15 0.96 9.33 -11.60
N PRO A 16 1.18 8.79 -12.82
CA PRO A 16 0.78 7.44 -13.20
C PRO A 16 1.81 6.35 -12.83
N LEU A 17 2.95 6.73 -12.25
CA LEU A 17 4.09 5.83 -12.07
C LEU A 17 3.80 4.56 -11.26
N PRO A 18 2.95 4.57 -10.21
CA PRO A 18 2.58 3.32 -9.53
C PRO A 18 1.86 2.33 -10.46
N PHE A 19 1.11 2.80 -11.44
CA PHE A 19 0.41 1.93 -12.38
C PHE A 19 1.32 1.45 -13.51
N ILE A 20 2.08 2.36 -14.13
CA ILE A 20 3.02 2.02 -15.21
C ILE A 20 4.15 1.13 -14.66
N GLY A 21 4.69 1.50 -13.50
CA GLY A 21 5.76 0.78 -12.84
C GLY A 21 5.36 -0.65 -12.47
N SER A 22 4.16 -0.83 -11.89
CA SER A 22 3.67 -2.18 -11.57
C SER A 22 3.26 -2.96 -12.82
N GLY A 23 2.44 -2.38 -13.70
CA GLY A 23 1.77 -3.10 -14.79
C GLY A 23 2.63 -3.32 -16.05
N ASP A 24 3.42 -2.32 -16.46
CA ASP A 24 4.11 -2.34 -17.76
C ASP A 24 5.60 -2.64 -17.65
N ILE A 25 6.21 -2.28 -16.53
CA ILE A 25 7.65 -2.44 -16.29
C ILE A 25 7.90 -3.68 -15.45
N LEU A 26 7.54 -3.66 -14.16
CA LEU A 26 7.92 -4.71 -13.22
C LEU A 26 7.22 -6.03 -13.52
N LYS A 27 5.93 -6.02 -13.91
CA LYS A 27 5.18 -7.25 -14.20
C LYS A 27 5.85 -8.14 -15.23
N LYS A 28 6.50 -7.59 -16.26
CA LYS A 28 7.20 -8.36 -17.29
C LYS A 28 8.38 -9.18 -16.74
N PHE A 29 8.97 -8.71 -15.65
CA PHE A 29 10.09 -9.36 -14.98
C PHE A 29 9.65 -10.10 -13.71
N SER A 30 8.33 -10.25 -13.50
CA SER A 30 7.80 -10.89 -12.30
C SER A 30 8.36 -12.30 -12.18
N PRO A 31 8.83 -12.71 -10.98
CA PRO A 31 9.37 -14.05 -10.77
C PRO A 31 8.30 -15.13 -10.90
N TYR A 32 7.02 -14.78 -11.00
CA TYR A 32 5.94 -15.74 -11.28
C TYR A 32 5.92 -16.21 -12.74
N PHE A 33 6.73 -15.64 -13.62
CA PHE A 33 7.01 -16.18 -14.95
C PHE A 33 8.34 -16.94 -14.90
N ASP A 34 8.34 -18.21 -15.34
CA ASP A 34 9.43 -19.18 -15.13
C ASP A 34 10.82 -18.73 -15.64
N GLU A 35 10.87 -17.75 -16.53
CA GLU A 35 12.11 -17.20 -17.09
C GLU A 35 12.79 -16.15 -16.19
N ASN A 36 12.12 -15.67 -15.14
CA ASN A 36 12.56 -14.54 -14.32
C ASN A 36 12.97 -14.94 -12.90
N GLY A 37 14.16 -14.50 -12.46
CA GLY A 37 14.60 -14.66 -11.07
C GLY A 37 14.13 -13.55 -10.15
N LEU A 38 13.81 -13.87 -8.88
CA LEU A 38 13.44 -12.89 -7.85
C LEU A 38 14.54 -11.83 -7.64
N GLY A 39 15.82 -12.22 -7.72
CA GLY A 39 16.93 -11.27 -7.57
C GLY A 39 16.91 -10.14 -8.61
N LEU A 40 16.66 -10.46 -9.89
CA LEU A 40 16.52 -9.46 -10.95
C LEU A 40 15.31 -8.55 -10.67
N TYR A 41 14.19 -9.13 -10.25
CA TYR A 41 12.98 -8.39 -9.90
C TYR A 41 13.24 -7.34 -8.79
N ILE A 42 13.97 -7.74 -7.74
CA ILE A 42 14.34 -6.85 -6.64
C ILE A 42 15.22 -5.70 -7.13
N VAL A 43 16.24 -6.00 -7.95
CA VAL A 43 17.13 -4.97 -8.52
C VAL A 43 16.36 -3.96 -9.36
N LEU A 44 15.46 -4.43 -10.23
CA LEU A 44 14.60 -3.54 -11.04
C LEU A 44 13.64 -2.73 -10.17
N SER A 45 13.09 -3.32 -9.12
CA SER A 45 12.23 -2.61 -8.15
C SER A 45 12.99 -1.48 -7.45
N ILE A 46 14.23 -1.73 -7.02
CA ILE A 46 15.10 -0.72 -6.42
C ILE A 46 15.44 0.38 -7.44
N ALA A 47 15.79 0.01 -8.68
CA ALA A 47 16.11 0.97 -9.74
C ALA A 47 14.91 1.89 -10.04
N CYS A 48 13.70 1.33 -10.18
CA CYS A 48 12.46 2.09 -10.30
C CYS A 48 12.25 3.02 -9.10
N GLY A 49 12.50 2.52 -7.88
CA GLY A 49 12.48 3.30 -6.64
C GLY A 49 13.40 4.53 -6.68
N LEU A 50 14.66 4.33 -7.08
CA LEU A 50 15.67 5.38 -7.16
C LEU A 50 15.31 6.43 -8.21
N VAL A 51 14.90 6.02 -9.41
CA VAL A 51 14.47 6.94 -10.47
C VAL A 51 13.30 7.80 -9.98
N SER A 52 12.33 7.19 -9.30
CA SER A 52 11.18 7.88 -8.72
C SER A 52 11.59 8.88 -7.64
N ALA A 53 12.48 8.48 -6.73
CA ALA A 53 12.99 9.33 -5.64
C ALA A 53 13.80 10.52 -6.17
N ILE A 54 14.69 10.30 -7.14
CA ILE A 54 15.45 11.36 -7.81
C ILE A 54 14.50 12.33 -8.50
N SER A 55 13.48 11.82 -9.18
CA SER A 55 12.47 12.64 -9.83
C SER A 55 11.68 13.46 -8.80
N ALA A 56 11.27 12.85 -7.69
CA ALA A 56 10.55 13.53 -6.60
C ALA A 56 11.37 14.66 -5.96
N TYR A 57 12.70 14.50 -5.88
CA TYR A 57 13.60 15.54 -5.36
C TYR A 57 13.44 16.87 -6.12
N TYR A 58 13.28 16.83 -7.45
CA TYR A 58 13.12 18.03 -8.28
C TYR A 58 11.78 18.75 -8.09
N VAL A 59 10.76 18.06 -7.58
CA VAL A 59 9.44 18.64 -7.30
C VAL A 59 9.23 18.94 -5.83
N THR A 60 10.15 18.53 -4.96
CA THR A 60 10.04 18.72 -3.51
C THR A 60 10.06 20.21 -3.13
N ASN A 61 9.01 20.65 -2.44
CA ASN A 61 8.90 21.98 -1.87
C ASN A 61 9.71 22.07 -0.58
N LYS A 62 10.96 22.52 -0.70
CA LYS A 62 11.88 22.71 0.43
C LYS A 62 11.39 23.71 1.49
N ALA A 63 10.35 24.50 1.22
CA ALA A 63 9.74 25.41 2.19
C ALA A 63 8.71 24.75 3.12
N LEU A 64 8.29 23.51 2.84
CA LEU A 64 7.39 22.79 3.75
C LEU A 64 8.11 22.47 5.08
N ALA A 65 7.38 22.47 6.19
CA ALA A 65 7.93 22.14 7.50
C ALA A 65 8.64 20.77 7.46
N LYS A 66 9.87 20.70 8.01
CA LYS A 66 10.70 19.48 8.00
C LYS A 66 9.96 18.19 8.41
N PRO A 67 9.10 18.19 9.44
CA PRO A 67 8.32 16.99 9.80
C PRO A 67 7.38 16.55 8.68
N LEU A 68 6.65 17.48 8.06
CA LEU A 68 5.73 17.18 6.96
C LEU A 68 6.47 16.76 5.68
N LEU A 69 7.68 17.29 5.44
CA LEU A 69 8.56 16.81 4.39
C LEU A 69 8.96 15.35 4.61
N LEU A 70 9.38 15.00 5.83
CA LEU A 70 9.72 13.63 6.18
C LEU A 70 8.52 12.70 6.01
N ALA A 71 7.35 13.08 6.52
CA ALA A 71 6.12 12.28 6.33
C ALA A 71 5.77 12.12 4.85
N GLY A 72 5.88 13.19 4.05
CA GLY A 72 5.66 13.13 2.60
C GLY A 72 6.63 12.18 1.89
N ALA A 73 7.92 12.21 2.27
CA ALA A 73 8.94 11.31 1.73
C ALA A 73 8.66 9.85 2.11
N LEU A 74 8.28 9.58 3.36
CA LEU A 74 7.90 8.25 3.82
C LEU A 74 6.71 7.70 3.04
N LEU A 75 5.61 8.46 2.93
CA LEU A 75 4.42 8.05 2.17
C LEU A 75 4.73 7.83 0.67
N PHE A 76 5.63 8.63 0.11
CA PHE A 76 6.07 8.45 -1.27
C PHE A 76 6.86 7.15 -1.46
N VAL A 77 7.83 6.87 -0.58
CA VAL A 77 8.62 5.62 -0.59
C VAL A 77 7.72 4.40 -0.37
N ILE A 78 6.74 4.50 0.52
CA ILE A 78 5.77 3.44 0.76
C ILE A 78 5.03 3.10 -0.54
N GLY A 79 4.46 4.11 -1.19
CA GLY A 79 3.75 3.93 -2.45
C GLY A 79 4.59 3.26 -3.55
N ILE A 80 5.87 3.64 -3.68
CA ILE A 80 6.75 3.06 -4.69
C ILE A 80 7.15 1.62 -4.35
N SER A 81 7.49 1.34 -3.09
CA SER A 81 7.82 -0.03 -2.71
C SER A 81 6.61 -0.96 -2.88
N MET A 82 5.39 -0.48 -2.61
CA MET A 82 4.16 -1.24 -2.84
C MET A 82 3.80 -1.39 -4.32
N THR A 83 4.32 -0.53 -5.18
CA THR A 83 4.27 -0.73 -6.63
C THR A 83 5.02 -2.00 -7.03
N SER A 84 6.12 -2.35 -6.35
CA SER A 84 6.79 -3.65 -6.58
C SER A 84 5.95 -4.82 -6.09
N VAL A 85 5.23 -4.70 -4.98
CA VAL A 85 4.32 -5.78 -4.56
C VAL A 85 3.16 -5.96 -5.55
N ALA A 86 2.58 -4.86 -6.02
CA ALA A 86 1.54 -4.91 -7.06
C ALA A 86 2.09 -5.44 -8.40
N GLY A 87 3.33 -5.09 -8.74
CA GLY A 87 4.02 -5.50 -9.95
C GLY A 87 4.40 -6.98 -10.00
N LEU A 88 4.27 -7.73 -8.90
CA LEU A 88 4.37 -9.20 -8.96
C LEU A 88 3.25 -9.77 -9.85
N GLY A 89 2.15 -9.03 -10.05
CA GLY A 89 1.14 -9.33 -11.06
C GLY A 89 0.28 -10.56 -10.79
N ALA A 90 0.62 -11.34 -9.78
CA ALA A 90 -0.13 -12.47 -9.26
C ALA A 90 -0.70 -12.16 -7.87
N GLN A 91 -1.90 -12.70 -7.61
CA GLN A 91 -2.39 -12.85 -6.24
C GLN A 91 -1.38 -13.72 -5.45
N PRO A 92 -1.32 -13.62 -4.12
CA PRO A 92 -0.52 -14.56 -3.33
C PRO A 92 -0.88 -16.00 -3.72
N ASP A 93 0.13 -16.83 -3.95
CA ASP A 93 -0.10 -18.23 -4.30
C ASP A 93 -0.44 -19.01 -3.03
N PHE A 94 -1.71 -19.42 -2.94
CA PHE A 94 -2.23 -20.21 -1.83
C PHE A 94 -2.28 -21.71 -2.14
N SER A 95 -1.74 -22.13 -3.29
CA SER A 95 -1.68 -23.52 -3.72
C SER A 95 -0.38 -24.20 -3.30
N PRO A 96 -0.27 -25.54 -3.41
CA PRO A 96 0.97 -26.26 -3.16
C PRO A 96 2.16 -25.80 -4.02
N ASN A 97 1.92 -25.11 -5.14
CA ASN A 97 2.96 -24.59 -6.01
C ASN A 97 3.81 -23.51 -5.32
N MET A 98 3.28 -22.86 -4.27
CA MET A 98 4.05 -21.88 -3.50
C MET A 98 5.32 -22.46 -2.87
N LEU A 99 5.36 -23.78 -2.62
CA LEU A 99 6.52 -24.47 -2.04
C LEU A 99 7.71 -24.53 -2.99
N GLN A 100 7.49 -24.34 -4.30
CA GLN A 100 8.58 -24.26 -5.28
C GLN A 100 9.35 -22.95 -5.13
N HIS A 101 8.67 -21.88 -4.71
CA HIS A 101 9.22 -20.53 -4.65
C HIS A 101 8.69 -19.71 -3.45
N PRO A 102 8.89 -20.18 -2.21
CA PRO A 102 8.38 -19.51 -1.00
C PRO A 102 8.97 -18.11 -0.81
N GLU A 103 10.17 -17.86 -1.37
CA GLU A 103 10.85 -16.57 -1.31
C GLU A 103 10.04 -15.42 -1.91
N ARG A 104 9.12 -15.72 -2.85
CA ARG A 104 8.25 -14.71 -3.50
C ARG A 104 7.28 -14.11 -2.48
N GLU A 105 6.67 -14.96 -1.65
CA GLU A 105 5.77 -14.50 -0.59
C GLU A 105 6.55 -13.88 0.57
N HIS A 106 7.72 -14.42 0.92
CA HIS A 106 8.62 -13.77 1.89
C HIS A 106 8.93 -12.32 1.51
N TYR A 107 9.28 -12.08 0.24
CA TYR A 107 9.52 -10.73 -0.27
C TYR A 107 8.28 -9.84 -0.15
N ARG A 108 7.11 -10.33 -0.59
CA ARG A 108 5.84 -9.61 -0.52
C ARG A 108 5.51 -9.16 0.90
N TYR A 109 5.53 -10.08 1.86
CA TYR A 109 5.09 -9.82 3.22
C TYR A 109 6.15 -9.09 4.05
N ALA A 110 7.45 -9.31 3.79
CA ALA A 110 8.50 -8.49 4.41
C ALA A 110 8.38 -7.01 4.00
N LEU A 111 8.10 -6.73 2.72
CA LEU A 111 7.84 -5.35 2.28
C LEU A 111 6.57 -4.79 2.89
N LEU A 112 5.47 -5.55 2.96
CA LEU A 112 4.24 -5.09 3.61
C LEU A 112 4.48 -4.70 5.07
N PHE A 113 5.20 -5.54 5.81
CA PHE A 113 5.57 -5.29 7.21
C PHE A 113 6.39 -4.01 7.36
N LEU A 114 7.47 -3.88 6.57
CA LEU A 114 8.31 -2.69 6.59
C LEU A 114 7.49 -1.42 6.30
N ASN A 115 6.60 -1.48 5.31
CA ASN A 115 5.77 -0.34 4.93
C ASN A 115 4.70 0.01 5.95
N ALA A 116 4.15 -0.98 6.66
CA ALA A 116 3.29 -0.73 7.80
C ALA A 116 4.02 0.08 8.88
N LEU A 117 5.28 -0.29 9.22
CA LEU A 117 6.10 0.45 10.18
C LEU A 117 6.39 1.88 9.71
N LEU A 118 6.79 2.06 8.45
CA LEU A 118 7.02 3.38 7.87
C LEU A 118 5.73 4.23 7.86
N PHE A 119 4.59 3.61 7.57
CA PHE A 119 3.30 4.28 7.58
C PHE A 119 2.92 4.73 8.99
N ALA A 120 3.16 3.90 10.02
CA ALA A 120 2.95 4.29 11.41
C ALA A 120 3.78 5.53 11.78
N VAL A 121 5.06 5.56 11.40
CA VAL A 121 5.93 6.72 11.63
C VAL A 121 5.38 7.97 10.92
N ALA A 122 5.02 7.86 9.64
CA ALA A 122 4.44 8.97 8.86
C ALA A 122 3.12 9.46 9.47
N PHE A 123 2.26 8.54 9.90
CA PHE A 123 0.98 8.81 10.57
C PHE A 123 1.22 9.64 11.84
N PHE A 124 2.10 9.18 12.74
CA PHE A 124 2.37 9.92 13.99
C PHE A 124 2.98 11.29 13.75
N ILE A 125 3.84 11.44 12.75
CA ILE A 125 4.40 12.75 12.38
C ILE A 125 3.27 13.71 11.93
N ILE A 126 2.37 13.25 11.05
CA ILE A 126 1.24 14.07 10.57
C ILE A 126 0.31 14.43 11.72
N ILE A 127 -0.08 13.44 12.53
CA ILE A 127 -0.99 13.62 13.66
C ILE A 127 -0.41 14.60 14.68
N ARG A 128 0.86 14.44 15.07
CA ARG A 128 1.54 15.34 16.00
C ARG A 128 1.60 16.77 15.47
N ASN A 129 1.91 16.94 14.18
CA ASN A 129 2.02 18.26 13.57
C ASN A 129 0.64 18.95 13.42
N SER A 130 -0.43 18.18 13.35
CA SER A 130 -1.80 18.71 13.25
C SER A 130 -2.56 18.73 14.59
N TRP A 131 -1.99 18.21 15.68
CA TRP A 131 -2.73 17.94 16.93
C TRP A 131 -3.31 19.18 17.62
N SER A 132 -2.56 20.28 17.59
CA SER A 132 -2.93 21.55 18.24
C SER A 132 -3.83 22.42 17.38
N THR A 133 -3.79 22.26 16.06
CA THR A 133 -4.52 23.10 15.10
C THR A 133 -5.77 22.42 14.54
N ALA A 134 -5.83 21.09 14.57
CA ALA A 134 -7.00 20.33 14.14
C ALA A 134 -8.10 20.35 15.21
N ALA A 135 -9.36 20.32 14.75
CA ALA A 135 -10.50 20.16 15.62
C ALA A 135 -10.39 18.86 16.46
N PRO A 136 -10.83 18.84 17.73
CA PRO A 136 -10.62 17.71 18.64
C PRO A 136 -11.12 16.36 18.12
N TRP A 137 -12.18 16.35 17.32
CA TRP A 137 -12.74 15.12 16.75
C TRP A 137 -11.78 14.41 15.79
N HIS A 138 -10.81 15.10 15.18
CA HIS A 138 -9.81 14.45 14.34
C HIS A 138 -8.93 13.46 15.12
N ARG A 139 -8.87 13.54 16.45
CA ARG A 139 -8.10 12.64 17.30
C ARG A 139 -8.67 11.21 17.31
N TRP A 140 -9.95 11.05 16.97
CA TRP A 140 -10.60 9.73 16.85
C TRP A 140 -10.00 8.86 15.75
N ILE A 141 -9.25 9.43 14.79
CA ILE A 141 -8.52 8.66 13.79
C ILE A 141 -7.56 7.63 14.41
N VAL A 142 -7.04 7.89 15.62
CA VAL A 142 -6.16 6.95 16.34
C VAL A 142 -6.90 5.65 16.68
N LEU A 143 -8.21 5.72 17.00
CA LEU A 143 -9.01 4.54 17.28
C LEU A 143 -9.24 3.68 16.04
N LEU A 144 -9.25 4.26 14.84
CA LEU A 144 -9.30 3.50 13.59
C LEU A 144 -7.91 2.99 13.20
N PHE A 145 -6.87 3.76 13.48
CA PHE A 145 -5.49 3.42 13.15
C PHE A 145 -5.01 2.16 13.89
N ILE A 146 -5.29 2.04 15.20
CA ILE A 146 -4.85 0.88 16.00
C ILE A 146 -5.28 -0.46 15.38
N PRO A 147 -6.59 -0.73 15.14
CA PRO A 147 -7.01 -1.98 14.53
C PRO A 147 -6.59 -2.11 13.05
N ALA A 148 -6.55 -1.02 12.28
CA ALA A 148 -6.03 -1.04 10.90
C ALA A 148 -4.56 -1.48 10.85
N PHE A 149 -3.75 -0.98 11.79
CA PHE A 149 -2.34 -1.31 11.94
C PHE A 149 -2.13 -2.72 12.48
N ALA A 150 -2.94 -3.15 13.44
CA ALA A 150 -2.92 -4.52 13.94
C ALA A 150 -3.20 -5.54 12.81
N GLU A 151 -4.11 -5.24 11.88
CA GLU A 151 -4.35 -6.09 10.73
C GLU A 151 -3.13 -6.15 9.80
N TRP A 152 -2.51 -5.02 9.46
CA TRP A 152 -1.28 -5.02 8.66
C TRP A 152 -0.14 -5.79 9.34
N LEU A 153 -0.04 -5.72 10.67
CA LEU A 153 0.93 -6.49 11.44
C LEU A 153 0.62 -7.98 11.47
N TRP A 154 -0.66 -8.37 11.47
CA TRP A 154 -1.08 -9.77 11.45
C TRP A 154 -0.83 -10.43 10.09
N GLU A 155 -1.06 -9.69 8.99
CA GLU A 155 -0.79 -10.14 7.61
C GLU A 155 0.65 -10.63 7.41
N PHE A 156 1.62 -10.02 8.10
CA PHE A 156 3.02 -10.40 7.98
C PHE A 156 3.30 -11.84 8.46
N PRO A 157 3.25 -12.17 9.76
CA PRO A 157 3.55 -13.53 10.21
C PRO A 157 2.56 -14.55 9.63
N HIS A 158 1.30 -14.17 9.40
CA HIS A 158 0.28 -15.08 8.90
C HIS A 158 0.58 -15.56 7.47
N HIS A 159 1.09 -14.68 6.60
CA HIS A 159 1.36 -15.06 5.21
C HIS A 159 2.83 -15.23 4.86
N PHE A 160 3.75 -14.68 5.66
CA PHE A 160 5.19 -14.93 5.51
C PHE A 160 5.51 -16.41 5.78
N PHE A 161 5.00 -16.98 6.87
CA PHE A 161 5.24 -18.38 7.23
C PHE A 161 4.27 -19.38 6.57
N LEU A 162 3.50 -18.94 5.58
CA LEU A 162 2.48 -19.77 4.93
C LEU A 162 3.07 -21.04 4.30
N GLY A 163 4.22 -20.90 3.61
CA GLY A 163 4.92 -22.03 2.99
C GLY A 163 5.44 -23.03 4.01
N ASP A 164 6.03 -22.55 5.11
CA ASP A 164 6.52 -23.40 6.19
C ASP A 164 5.39 -24.18 6.85
N HIS A 165 4.25 -23.53 7.11
CA HIS A 165 3.07 -24.18 7.68
C HIS A 165 2.42 -25.18 6.72
N LEU A 166 2.39 -24.89 5.42
CA LEU A 166 1.92 -25.83 4.41
C LEU A 166 2.83 -27.07 4.34
N GLN A 167 4.14 -26.88 4.37
CA GLN A 167 5.10 -27.99 4.38
C GLN A 167 4.92 -28.86 5.64
N GLN A 168 4.77 -28.23 6.81
CA GLN A 168 4.49 -28.96 8.05
C GLN A 168 3.16 -29.73 7.99
N TRP A 169 2.12 -29.15 7.40
CA TRP A 169 0.82 -29.79 7.21
C TRP A 169 0.93 -31.04 6.34
N ILE A 170 1.65 -30.95 5.21
CA ILE A 170 1.90 -32.10 4.32
C ILE A 170 2.75 -33.16 5.04
N ASN A 171 3.77 -32.76 5.79
CA ASN A 171 4.62 -33.67 6.55
C ASN A 171 3.85 -34.44 7.64
N GLN A 172 2.71 -33.92 8.10
CA GLN A 172 1.79 -34.63 9.01
C GLN A 172 0.89 -35.64 8.28
N GLY A 173 1.06 -35.85 6.97
CA GLY A 173 0.26 -36.76 6.15
C GLY A 173 -1.11 -36.19 5.75
N LYS A 174 -1.34 -34.89 5.92
CA LYS A 174 -2.62 -34.25 5.60
C LYS A 174 -2.67 -33.80 4.14
N ASN A 175 -3.88 -33.73 3.57
CA ASN A 175 -4.09 -33.30 2.20
C ASN A 175 -3.82 -31.79 2.05
N ALA A 176 -2.97 -31.42 1.09
CA ALA A 176 -2.62 -30.03 0.81
C ALA A 176 -3.82 -29.20 0.33
N ALA A 177 -4.81 -29.83 -0.35
CA ALA A 177 -6.00 -29.13 -0.82
C ALA A 177 -6.86 -28.56 0.33
N ASP A 178 -6.80 -29.18 1.51
CA ASP A 178 -7.59 -28.78 2.68
C ASP A 178 -6.88 -27.73 3.54
N PHE A 179 -5.60 -27.44 3.24
CA PHE A 179 -4.77 -26.57 4.08
C PHE A 179 -5.37 -25.18 4.23
N MET A 180 -5.72 -24.49 3.14
CA MET A 180 -6.16 -23.09 3.19
C MET A 180 -7.48 -22.91 3.96
N VAL A 181 -8.40 -23.87 3.85
CA VAL A 181 -9.67 -23.84 4.58
C VAL A 181 -9.45 -23.91 6.10
N ASN A 182 -8.40 -24.61 6.53
CA ASN A 182 -8.03 -24.75 7.94
C ASN A 182 -7.11 -23.62 8.41
N TYR A 183 -6.20 -23.17 7.55
CA TYR A 183 -5.17 -22.19 7.88
C TYR A 183 -5.74 -20.76 7.92
N THR A 184 -6.58 -20.40 6.94
CA THR A 184 -7.26 -19.10 6.90
C THR A 184 -8.76 -19.34 6.71
N PRO A 185 -9.48 -19.66 7.80
CA PRO A 185 -10.91 -19.91 7.71
C PRO A 185 -11.65 -18.66 7.23
N GLU A 186 -12.85 -18.85 6.67
CA GLU A 186 -13.68 -17.77 6.14
C GLU A 186 -13.92 -16.64 7.16
N SER A 187 -14.00 -16.95 8.46
CA SER A 187 -14.11 -15.96 9.52
C SER A 187 -12.89 -15.02 9.59
N ALA A 188 -11.68 -15.54 9.40
CA ALA A 188 -10.47 -14.74 9.35
C ALA A 188 -10.46 -13.84 8.11
N LEU A 189 -10.90 -14.34 6.95
CA LEU A 189 -11.02 -13.53 5.72
C LEU A 189 -12.04 -12.40 5.87
N ARG A 190 -13.17 -12.65 6.53
CA ARG A 190 -14.16 -11.61 6.84
C ARG A 190 -13.62 -10.54 7.79
N MET A 191 -12.83 -10.93 8.79
CA MET A 191 -12.11 -9.99 9.65
C MET A 191 -11.09 -9.17 8.86
N GLY A 192 -10.38 -9.78 7.90
CA GLY A 192 -9.54 -9.06 6.94
C GLY A 192 -10.34 -8.02 6.14
N GLY A 193 -11.56 -8.34 5.71
CA GLY A 193 -12.48 -7.36 5.10
C GLY A 193 -12.77 -6.14 5.96
N ILE A 194 -13.02 -6.33 7.26
CA ILE A 194 -13.18 -5.23 8.21
C ILE A 194 -11.87 -4.44 8.35
N GLY A 195 -10.73 -5.13 8.45
CA GLY A 195 -9.40 -4.51 8.47
C GLY A 195 -9.14 -3.59 7.29
N ARG A 196 -9.47 -4.05 6.07
CA ARG A 196 -9.34 -3.25 4.83
C ARG A 196 -10.19 -1.99 4.88
N VAL A 197 -11.44 -2.07 5.34
CA VAL A 197 -12.30 -0.88 5.51
C VAL A 197 -11.62 0.13 6.42
N LEU A 198 -11.12 -0.30 7.58
CA LEU A 198 -10.46 0.58 8.55
C LEU A 198 -9.22 1.25 7.94
N GLN A 199 -8.41 0.52 7.17
CA GLN A 199 -7.22 1.06 6.52
C GLN A 199 -7.56 2.14 5.49
N TYR A 200 -8.54 1.91 4.62
CA TYR A 200 -8.99 2.92 3.66
C TYR A 200 -9.59 4.15 4.35
N LEU A 201 -10.33 3.97 5.44
CA LEU A 201 -10.84 5.08 6.25
C LEU A 201 -9.72 5.90 6.89
N VAL A 202 -8.67 5.25 7.42
CA VAL A 202 -7.50 5.94 7.99
C VAL A 202 -6.80 6.79 6.94
N ILE A 203 -6.57 6.24 5.74
CA ILE A 203 -5.92 6.97 4.64
C ILE A 203 -6.78 8.15 4.20
N LEU A 204 -8.08 7.95 4.02
CA LEU A 204 -9.01 9.01 3.62
C LEU A 204 -9.09 10.12 4.68
N TRP A 205 -9.13 9.76 5.96
CA TRP A 205 -9.20 10.73 7.05
C TRP A 205 -7.90 11.53 7.16
N LEU A 206 -6.73 10.89 7.04
CA LEU A 206 -5.45 11.60 6.95
C LEU A 206 -5.44 12.59 5.77
N ALA A 207 -5.87 12.16 4.59
CA ALA A 207 -5.95 13.03 3.42
C ALA A 207 -6.88 14.23 3.65
N PHE A 208 -8.01 14.01 4.30
CA PHE A 208 -8.95 15.07 4.67
C PHE A 208 -8.34 16.07 5.68
N MET A 209 -7.62 15.59 6.70
CA MET A 209 -6.90 16.44 7.65
C MET A 209 -5.86 17.32 6.96
N LEU A 210 -5.07 16.74 6.06
CA LEU A 210 -4.06 17.45 5.28
C LEU A 210 -4.70 18.46 4.31
N PHE A 211 -5.88 18.15 3.77
CA PHE A 211 -6.65 19.08 2.95
C PHE A 211 -7.15 20.29 3.78
N LYS A 212 -7.75 20.03 4.95
CA LYS A 212 -8.23 21.08 5.86
C LYS A 212 -7.10 21.98 6.36
N SER A 213 -5.92 21.41 6.57
CA SER A 213 -4.70 22.14 6.95
C SER A 213 -4.09 22.94 5.78
N GLY A 214 -4.71 22.94 4.60
CA GLY A 214 -4.20 23.65 3.45
C GLY A 214 -2.89 23.05 2.90
N VAL A 215 -2.59 21.78 3.17
CA VAL A 215 -1.37 21.08 2.67
C VAL A 215 -1.69 20.17 1.48
N LEU A 216 -2.92 19.65 1.36
CA LEU A 216 -3.35 18.88 0.19
C LEU A 216 -4.10 19.76 -0.83
N LYS A 217 -4.15 19.35 -2.10
CA LYS A 217 -5.00 19.98 -3.14
C LYS A 217 -6.35 19.26 -3.23
N LYS A 218 -7.40 19.98 -3.63
CA LYS A 218 -8.77 19.43 -3.75
C LYS A 218 -8.84 18.20 -4.67
N TRP A 219 -8.18 18.22 -5.82
CA TRP A 219 -8.23 17.11 -6.77
C TRP A 219 -7.59 15.83 -6.21
N VAL A 220 -6.53 15.95 -5.40
CA VAL A 220 -5.89 14.79 -4.76
C VAL A 220 -6.86 14.14 -3.77
N LEU A 221 -7.56 14.97 -2.98
CA LEU A 221 -8.60 14.48 -2.09
C LEU A 221 -9.71 13.75 -2.86
N ILE A 222 -10.19 14.29 -3.99
CA ILE A 222 -11.22 13.64 -4.82
C ILE A 222 -10.76 12.25 -5.28
N VAL A 223 -9.54 12.15 -5.81
CA VAL A 223 -8.97 10.87 -6.28
C VAL A 223 -8.88 9.86 -5.12
N LEU A 224 -8.35 10.29 -3.97
CA LEU A 224 -8.24 9.43 -2.80
C LEU A 224 -9.62 9.00 -2.27
N THR A 225 -10.61 9.90 -2.25
CA THR A 225 -11.98 9.56 -1.86
C THR A 225 -12.57 8.47 -2.76
N VAL A 226 -12.42 8.59 -4.08
CA VAL A 226 -12.94 7.59 -5.03
C VAL A 226 -12.31 6.23 -4.78
N PHE A 227 -10.98 6.16 -4.72
CA PHE A 227 -10.29 4.88 -4.52
C PHE A 227 -10.52 4.29 -3.12
N CYS A 228 -10.57 5.12 -2.08
CA CYS A 228 -10.90 4.64 -0.74
C CYS A 228 -12.35 4.15 -0.66
N ALA A 229 -13.30 4.79 -1.37
CA ALA A 229 -14.69 4.34 -1.42
C ALA A 229 -14.80 2.96 -2.09
N ILE A 230 -14.07 2.73 -3.20
CA ILE A 230 -13.99 1.41 -3.84
C ILE A 230 -13.37 0.38 -2.89
N GLY A 231 -12.31 0.74 -2.18
CA GLY A 231 -11.69 -0.13 -1.18
C GLY A 231 -12.59 -0.48 -0.01
N CYS A 232 -13.31 0.50 0.55
CA CYS A 232 -14.32 0.26 1.58
C CYS A 232 -15.43 -0.66 1.07
N PHE A 233 -15.96 -0.41 -0.13
CA PHE A 233 -16.97 -1.28 -0.75
C PHE A 233 -16.47 -2.72 -0.87
N THR A 234 -15.23 -2.90 -1.34
CA THR A 234 -14.58 -4.20 -1.49
C THR A 234 -14.44 -4.92 -0.15
N GLY A 235 -13.94 -4.24 0.88
CA GLY A 235 -13.81 -4.81 2.23
C GLY A 235 -15.16 -5.19 2.85
N ILE A 236 -16.19 -4.35 2.69
CA ILE A 236 -17.56 -4.64 3.13
C ILE A 236 -18.10 -5.87 2.40
N ALA A 237 -17.94 -5.93 1.08
CA ALA A 237 -18.43 -7.03 0.28
C ALA A 237 -17.79 -8.36 0.70
N VAL A 238 -16.48 -8.40 0.96
CA VAL A 238 -15.83 -9.61 1.51
C VAL A 238 -16.31 -9.93 2.92
N ALA A 239 -16.46 -8.93 3.80
CA ALA A 239 -16.93 -9.16 5.17
C ALA A 239 -18.36 -9.74 5.23
N VAL A 240 -19.23 -9.36 4.29
CA VAL A 240 -20.66 -9.76 4.25
C VAL A 240 -20.89 -11.00 3.40
N LEU A 241 -20.41 -10.99 2.15
CA LEU A 241 -20.68 -12.04 1.15
C LEU A 241 -19.67 -13.19 1.21
N GLY A 242 -18.53 -12.96 1.86
CA GLY A 242 -17.42 -13.87 1.93
C GLY A 242 -16.44 -13.78 0.77
N TYR A 243 -15.20 -14.23 0.99
CA TYR A 243 -14.10 -14.08 0.05
C TYR A 243 -14.35 -14.86 -1.24
N ALA A 244 -14.76 -16.12 -1.15
CA ALA A 244 -14.96 -16.99 -2.32
C ALA A 244 -16.02 -16.44 -3.30
N SER A 245 -17.10 -15.84 -2.77
CA SER A 245 -18.15 -15.21 -3.57
C SER A 245 -17.63 -13.96 -4.29
N PHE A 246 -16.85 -13.14 -3.58
CA PHE A 246 -16.38 -11.85 -4.07
C PHE A 246 -15.16 -11.96 -5.00
N ALA A 247 -14.30 -12.96 -4.81
CA ALA A 247 -13.09 -13.18 -5.60
C ALA A 247 -13.35 -13.35 -7.12
N LYS A 248 -14.59 -13.70 -7.50
CA LYS A 248 -15.06 -13.73 -8.89
C LYS A 248 -15.00 -12.35 -9.57
N LEU A 249 -15.03 -11.27 -8.80
CA LEU A 249 -14.89 -9.89 -9.27
C LEU A 249 -13.41 -9.46 -9.28
N GLN A 250 -12.60 -10.11 -10.12
CA GLN A 250 -11.13 -10.03 -10.14
C GLN A 250 -10.57 -8.60 -10.07
N ILE A 251 -11.20 -7.63 -10.74
CA ILE A 251 -10.71 -6.24 -10.74
C ILE A 251 -10.82 -5.55 -9.38
N LEU A 252 -11.83 -5.90 -8.59
CA LEU A 252 -12.04 -5.32 -7.25
C LEU A 252 -11.10 -5.95 -6.21
N MET A 253 -10.59 -7.16 -6.47
CA MET A 253 -9.62 -7.81 -5.59
C MET A 253 -8.31 -7.02 -5.45
N LEU A 254 -7.99 -6.14 -6.40
CA LEU A 254 -6.87 -5.19 -6.26
C LEU A 254 -7.03 -4.27 -5.05
N PHE A 255 -8.26 -4.00 -4.61
CA PHE A 255 -8.55 -3.19 -3.43
C PHE A 255 -8.70 -4.03 -2.16
N PHE A 256 -8.68 -5.35 -2.27
CA PHE A 256 -8.70 -6.24 -1.11
C PHE A 256 -7.29 -6.65 -0.67
N ILE A 257 -6.31 -6.60 -1.57
CA ILE A 257 -4.93 -6.94 -1.21
C ILE A 257 -4.33 -5.94 -0.22
N PRO A 258 -3.46 -6.38 0.71
CA PRO A 258 -2.87 -5.51 1.74
C PRO A 258 -2.08 -4.32 1.19
N ALA A 259 -1.49 -4.46 -0.01
CA ALA A 259 -0.74 -3.40 -0.66
C ALA A 259 -1.64 -2.26 -1.20
N GLY A 260 -2.92 -2.54 -1.49
CA GLY A 260 -3.86 -1.61 -2.12
C GLY A 260 -3.97 -0.27 -1.38
N PRO A 261 -4.29 -0.26 -0.06
CA PRO A 261 -4.29 0.95 0.74
C PRO A 261 -2.97 1.72 0.64
N PHE A 262 -1.83 1.05 0.82
CA PHE A 262 -0.54 1.72 0.80
C PHE A 262 -0.17 2.34 -0.55
N VAL A 263 -0.62 1.79 -1.68
CA VAL A 263 -0.44 2.46 -2.99
C VAL A 263 -1.10 3.84 -3.00
N LEU A 264 -2.23 4.03 -2.31
CA LEU A 264 -2.88 5.35 -2.22
C LEU A 264 -2.04 6.37 -1.44
N SER A 265 -1.18 5.91 -0.54
CA SER A 265 -0.25 6.78 0.19
C SER A 265 0.75 7.48 -0.75
N TYR A 266 1.04 6.89 -1.92
CA TYR A 266 1.87 7.48 -2.97
C TYR A 266 1.42 8.89 -3.35
N TRP A 267 0.14 9.05 -3.72
CA TRP A 267 -0.39 10.35 -4.17
C TRP A 267 -0.47 11.35 -3.03
N THR A 268 -0.67 10.88 -1.80
CA THR A 268 -0.59 11.74 -0.61
C THR A 268 0.84 12.25 -0.43
N GLY A 269 1.85 11.37 -0.49
CA GLY A 269 3.27 11.73 -0.41
C GLY A 269 3.69 12.68 -1.53
N LEU A 270 3.37 12.37 -2.78
CA LEU A 270 3.68 13.22 -3.93
C LEU A 270 3.01 14.60 -3.82
N ALA A 271 1.77 14.67 -3.33
CA ALA A 271 1.07 15.93 -3.15
C ALA A 271 1.66 16.78 -2.02
N LEU A 272 2.06 16.16 -0.90
CA LEU A 272 2.78 16.82 0.18
C LEU A 272 4.11 17.39 -0.31
N LEU A 273 4.89 16.57 -1.03
CA LEU A 273 6.19 16.96 -1.55
C LEU A 273 6.08 18.06 -2.62
N SER A 274 5.07 18.04 -3.48
CA SER A 274 4.99 18.95 -4.64
C SER A 274 4.24 20.26 -4.40
N LYS A 275 3.50 20.40 -3.29
CA LYS A 275 2.71 21.62 -3.06
C LYS A 275 3.61 22.80 -2.71
N LYS A 276 3.68 23.78 -3.62
CA LYS A 276 4.26 25.10 -3.34
C LYS A 276 3.35 25.87 -2.38
N GLN A 277 3.91 26.33 -1.27
CA GLN A 277 3.23 27.33 -0.44
C GLN A 277 3.07 28.62 -1.27
N LYS A 278 1.93 29.30 -1.12
CA LYS A 278 1.85 30.70 -1.55
C LYS A 278 2.84 31.46 -0.67
N ALA A 279 3.72 32.26 -1.28
CA ALA A 279 4.52 33.21 -0.50
C ALA A 279 3.55 34.08 0.32
N PRO A 280 3.89 34.40 1.58
CA PRO A 280 3.11 35.33 2.38
C PRO A 280 2.96 36.68 1.67
#